data_AF-A0AAD5VX84-F1
#
_entry.id   AF-A0AAD5VX84-F1
#
_cell.length_a   1.000
_cell.length_b   1.000
_cell.length_c   1.000
_cell.angle_alpha   90.00
_cell.angle_beta   90.00
_cell.angle_gamma   90.00
#
_symmetry.space_group_name_H-M   'P 1'
#
loop_
_entity.id
_entity.type
_entity.pdbx_description
1 polymer ?
#
loop_
_entity_poly.entity_id
_entity_poly.type
_entity_poly.pdbx_seq_one_letter_code
_entity_poly.pdbx_strand_id
1 'polypeptide(L)'
;MFRLALPVLRASSCRRSFSTAQTVLAGHNKWSKIKEKKGVNDAQRGLLLSRVARDIAIAIRTGGSADPNLNSSLAAVIKKAKEQDVPKDNIERAIERAQGKNKKGEVVTYEALSPDSVAIIIMSD
;
A
#
# COMPACT_ATOMS: atom_id res chain seq x y z
N MET A 1 -58.21 -35.54 -33.49
CA MET A 1 -57.04 -36.11 -34.20
C MET A 1 -55.86 -35.20 -33.91
N PHE A 2 -55.19 -35.34 -32.76
CA PHE A 2 -53.99 -36.17 -32.57
C PHE A 2 -52.93 -36.03 -33.66
N ARG A 3 -51.93 -35.18 -33.43
CA ARG A 3 -50.50 -35.55 -33.54
C ARG A 3 -49.62 -34.42 -33.02
N LEU A 4 -49.18 -34.57 -31.76
CA LEU A 4 -47.97 -33.93 -31.27
C LEU A 4 -46.77 -34.54 -31.99
N ALA A 5 -46.03 -33.74 -32.75
CA ALA A 5 -44.72 -34.13 -33.28
C ALA A 5 -43.64 -33.59 -32.33
N LEU A 6 -43.12 -34.44 -31.46
CA LEU A 6 -41.93 -34.15 -30.65
C LEU A 6 -40.69 -34.32 -31.53
N PRO A 7 -39.77 -33.35 -31.59
CA PRO A 7 -38.49 -33.54 -32.24
C PRO A 7 -37.63 -34.52 -31.42
N VAL A 8 -37.14 -35.55 -32.09
CA VAL A 8 -36.22 -36.56 -31.54
C VAL A 8 -34.92 -35.86 -31.15
N LEU A 9 -34.65 -35.74 -29.84
CA LEU A 9 -33.37 -35.30 -29.31
C LEU A 9 -32.29 -36.32 -29.68
N ARG A 10 -31.51 -36.02 -30.72
CA ARG A 10 -30.27 -36.74 -31.04
C ARG A 10 -29.26 -36.36 -29.95
N ALA A 11 -28.98 -37.29 -29.03
CA ALA A 11 -27.94 -37.11 -28.03
C ALA A 11 -26.57 -37.02 -28.74
N SER A 12 -26.14 -35.80 -29.06
CA SER A 12 -24.76 -35.49 -29.39
C SER A 12 -23.92 -35.86 -28.18
N SER A 13 -23.18 -36.96 -28.29
CA SER A 13 -22.28 -37.43 -27.25
C SER A 13 -21.31 -36.31 -26.90
N CYS A 14 -21.56 -35.67 -25.76
CA CYS A 14 -20.60 -34.78 -25.12
C CYS A 14 -19.42 -35.66 -24.69
N ARG A 15 -18.46 -35.87 -25.60
CA ARG A 15 -17.15 -36.39 -25.21
C ARG A 15 -16.53 -35.32 -24.33
N ARG A 16 -16.62 -35.53 -23.02
CA ARG A 16 -15.76 -34.83 -22.05
C ARG A 16 -14.33 -35.15 -22.43
N SER A 17 -13.63 -34.19 -23.02
CA SER A 17 -12.19 -34.25 -23.23
C SER A 17 -11.53 -34.31 -21.86
N PHE A 18 -11.07 -35.49 -21.44
CA PHE A 18 -10.17 -35.60 -20.29
C PHE A 18 -8.83 -35.01 -20.72
N SER A 19 -8.55 -33.77 -20.29
CA SER A 19 -7.21 -33.22 -20.35
C SER A 19 -6.34 -33.96 -19.31
N THR A 20 -5.26 -34.59 -19.77
CA THR A 20 -4.23 -35.23 -18.95
C THR A 20 -3.16 -34.25 -18.46
N ALA A 21 -3.40 -32.94 -18.57
CA ALA A 21 -2.50 -31.96 -17.98
C ALA A 21 -2.50 -32.14 -16.45
N GLN A 22 -1.42 -32.71 -15.92
CA GLN A 22 -1.18 -32.81 -14.48
C GLN A 22 -1.27 -31.40 -13.90
N THR A 23 -2.22 -31.16 -13.01
CA THR A 23 -2.24 -29.93 -12.21
C THR A 23 -0.91 -29.83 -11.49
N VAL A 24 -0.05 -28.89 -11.91
CA VAL A 24 1.19 -28.58 -11.19
C VAL A 24 0.76 -27.93 -9.88
N LEU A 25 0.52 -28.76 -8.86
CA LEU A 25 0.24 -28.29 -7.53
C LEU A 25 1.46 -27.49 -7.08
N ALA A 26 1.24 -26.23 -6.70
CA ALA A 26 2.29 -25.40 -6.14
C ALA A 26 2.87 -26.13 -4.91
N GLY A 27 4.08 -26.69 -5.04
CA GLY A 27 4.66 -27.66 -4.10
C GLY A 27 4.68 -27.23 -2.62
N HIS A 28 4.87 -28.27 -1.77
CA HIS A 28 4.79 -28.40 -0.30
C HIS A 28 5.51 -27.38 0.61
N ASN A 29 5.74 -26.15 0.15
CA ASN A 29 6.39 -25.11 0.95
C ASN A 29 5.43 -23.95 1.25
N LYS A 30 4.38 -24.26 2.03
CA LYS A 30 3.40 -23.28 2.50
C LYS A 30 4.06 -22.17 3.33
N TRP A 31 5.01 -22.55 4.18
CA TRP A 31 5.64 -21.61 5.11
C TRP A 31 6.54 -20.60 4.40
N SER A 32 7.44 -21.00 3.48
CA SER A 32 8.30 -20.03 2.79
C SER A 32 7.50 -19.03 1.96
N LYS A 33 6.43 -19.48 1.29
CA LYS A 33 5.53 -18.58 0.54
C LYS A 33 4.82 -17.57 1.45
N ILE A 34 4.38 -18.01 2.63
CA ILE A 34 3.77 -17.11 3.63
C ILE A 34 4.81 -16.13 4.18
N LYS A 35 6.02 -16.61 4.50
CA LYS A 35 7.12 -15.79 5.01
C LYS A 35 7.51 -14.68 4.02
N GLU A 36 7.67 -15.03 2.75
CA GLU A 36 8.03 -14.07 1.70
C GLU A 36 6.93 -13.01 1.52
N LYS A 37 5.67 -13.44 1.35
CA LYS A 37 4.53 -12.51 1.21
C LYS A 37 4.37 -11.61 2.43
N LYS A 38 4.53 -12.16 3.63
CA LYS A 38 4.46 -11.40 4.88
C LYS A 38 5.62 -10.41 4.97
N GLY A 39 6.85 -10.81 4.63
CA GLY A 39 8.03 -9.96 4.65
C GLY A 39 7.90 -8.74 3.73
N VAL A 40 7.43 -8.94 2.49
CA VAL A 40 7.18 -7.84 1.55
C VAL A 40 6.12 -6.87 2.09
N ASN A 41 5.02 -7.40 2.62
CA ASN A 41 3.93 -6.59 3.15
C ASN A 41 4.33 -5.84 4.44
N ASP A 42 5.10 -6.48 5.32
CA ASP A 42 5.60 -5.87 6.55
C ASP A 42 6.62 -4.77 6.23
N ALA A 43 7.47 -4.95 5.21
CA ALA A 43 8.37 -3.90 4.72
C ALA A 43 7.61 -2.70 4.16
N GLN A 44 6.57 -2.93 3.35
CA GLN A 44 5.71 -1.86 2.84
C GLN A 44 5.01 -1.10 3.97
N ARG A 45 4.46 -1.79 4.97
CA ARG A 45 3.86 -1.16 6.16
C ARG A 45 4.87 -0.37 6.98
N GLY A 46 6.09 -0.89 7.17
CA GLY A 46 7.16 -0.18 7.86
C GLY A 46 7.55 1.13 7.16
N LEU A 47 7.57 1.13 5.82
CA LEU A 47 7.81 2.34 5.03
C LEU A 47 6.69 3.37 5.21
N LEU A 48 5.42 2.94 5.20
CA LEU A 48 4.26 3.83 5.43
C LEU A 48 4.32 4.50 6.80
N LEU A 49 4.55 3.73 7.87
CA LEU A 49 4.69 4.27 9.23
C LEU A 49 5.85 5.28 9.32
N SER A 50 6.97 4.98 8.66
CA SER A 50 8.14 5.85 8.64
C SER A 50 7.92 7.14 7.85
N ARG A 51 7.07 7.11 6.82
CA ARG A 51 6.66 8.31 6.06
C ARG A 51 5.75 9.19 6.91
N VAL A 52 4.68 8.63 7.47
CA VAL A 52 3.74 9.37 8.34
C VAL A 52 4.46 10.01 9.54
N ALA A 53 5.38 9.30 10.19
CA ALA A 53 6.15 9.85 11.31
C ALA A 53 7.04 11.04 10.89
N ARG A 54 7.59 11.04 9.67
CA ARG A 54 8.34 12.17 9.13
C ARG A 54 7.42 13.34 8.80
N ASP A 55 6.29 13.08 8.15
CA ASP A 55 5.32 14.11 7.79
C ASP A 55 4.78 14.84 9.03
N ILE A 56 4.52 14.11 10.12
CA ILE A 56 4.13 14.68 11.42
C ILE A 56 5.25 15.58 11.96
N ALA A 57 6.50 15.13 11.90
CA ALA A 57 7.65 15.92 12.38
C ALA A 57 7.83 17.21 11.58
N ILE A 58 7.66 17.16 10.26
CA ILE A 58 7.74 18.35 9.38
C ILE A 58 6.57 19.29 9.66
N ALA A 59 5.35 18.78 9.77
CA ALA A 59 4.17 19.59 10.06
C ALA A 59 4.31 20.36 11.38
N ILE A 60 4.83 19.72 12.43
CA ILE A 60 5.12 20.35 13.72
C ILE A 60 6.26 21.36 13.60
N ARG A 61 7.33 21.03 12.87
CA ARG A 61 8.45 21.94 12.63
C ARG A 61 8.04 23.22 11.92
N THR A 62 7.23 23.11 10.87
CA THR A 62 6.77 24.26 10.07
C THR A 62 5.67 25.05 10.78
N GLY A 63 4.74 24.37 11.46
CA GLY A 63 3.61 25.01 12.14
C GLY A 63 3.91 25.45 13.58
N GLY A 64 5.06 25.11 14.14
CA GLY A 64 5.55 25.54 15.46
C GLY A 64 4.78 24.95 16.67
N SER A 65 3.55 24.47 16.48
CA SER A 65 2.74 23.83 17.51
C SER A 65 2.46 22.36 17.18
N ALA A 66 2.42 21.57 18.24
CA ALA A 66 2.08 20.16 18.24
C ALA A 66 0.58 19.88 18.45
N ASP A 67 -0.22 20.94 18.61
CA ASP A 67 -1.66 20.82 18.77
C ASP A 67 -2.36 20.78 17.41
N PRO A 68 -3.16 19.72 17.10
CA PRO A 68 -3.86 19.60 15.82
C PRO A 68 -4.88 20.71 15.55
N ASN A 69 -5.38 21.38 16.60
CA ASN A 69 -6.34 22.47 16.47
C ASN A 69 -5.69 23.79 16.06
N LEU A 70 -4.41 23.98 16.38
CA LEU A 70 -3.65 25.19 16.08
C LEU A 70 -2.86 25.06 14.78
N ASN A 71 -2.62 23.83 14.32
CA ASN A 71 -1.84 23.53 13.13
C ASN A 71 -2.65 22.74 12.10
N SER A 72 -3.16 23.43 11.07
CA SER A 72 -3.96 22.82 10.00
C SER A 72 -3.20 21.78 9.19
N SER A 73 -1.87 21.95 9.04
CA SER A 73 -1.01 20.99 8.34
C SER A 73 -0.91 19.67 9.12
N LEU A 74 -0.76 19.74 10.44
CA LEU A 74 -0.74 18.56 11.31
C LEU A 74 -2.10 17.84 11.28
N ALA A 75 -3.21 18.58 11.33
CA ALA A 75 -4.56 17.99 11.21
C ALA A 75 -4.75 17.23 9.89
N ALA A 76 -4.28 17.79 8.77
CA ALA A 76 -4.34 17.16 7.47
C ALA A 76 -3.51 15.86 7.40
N VAL A 77 -2.30 15.87 7.99
CA VAL A 77 -1.45 14.67 8.07
C VAL A 77 -2.09 13.59 8.94
N ILE A 78 -2.67 13.95 10.09
CA ILE A 78 -3.38 12.99 10.97
C ILE A 78 -4.58 12.37 10.24
N LYS A 79 -5.31 13.15 9.45
CA LYS A 79 -6.42 12.63 8.63
C LYS A 79 -5.91 11.61 7.60
N LYS A 80 -4.85 11.93 6.86
CA LYS A 80 -4.21 11.01 5.90
C LYS A 80 -3.69 9.73 6.57
N ALA A 81 -3.10 9.86 7.76
CA ALA A 81 -2.62 8.70 8.52
C ALA A 81 -3.75 7.75 8.93
N LYS A 82 -4.90 8.31 9.35
CA LYS A 82 -6.10 7.52 9.67
C LYS A 82 -6.69 6.83 8.44
N GLU A 83 -6.66 7.49 7.27
CA GLU A 83 -7.07 6.89 5.99
C GLU A 83 -6.15 5.74 5.55
N GLN A 84 -4.90 5.68 6.03
CA GLN A 84 -3.92 4.63 5.76
C GLN A 84 -3.86 3.53 6.84
N ASP A 85 -4.87 3.43 7.70
CA ASP A 85 -4.95 2.46 8.81
C ASP A 85 -3.77 2.54 9.80
N VAL A 86 -3.19 3.73 10.00
CA VAL A 86 -2.15 3.91 11.01
C VAL A 86 -2.77 3.90 12.41
N PRO A 87 -2.26 3.07 13.36
CA PRO A 87 -2.74 3.04 14.73
C PRO A 87 -2.56 4.39 15.44
N LYS A 88 -3.52 4.75 16.29
CA LYS A 88 -3.50 6.01 17.06
C LYS A 88 -2.25 6.14 17.95
N ASP A 89 -1.81 5.06 18.59
CA ASP A 89 -0.59 5.02 19.42
C ASP A 89 0.65 5.47 18.63
N ASN A 90 0.78 5.02 17.37
CA ASN A 90 1.92 5.42 16.53
C ASN A 90 1.90 6.91 16.18
N ILE A 91 0.72 7.51 16.05
CA ILE A 91 0.55 8.95 15.77
C ILE A 91 0.94 9.76 17.01
N GLU A 92 0.46 9.38 18.19
CA GLU A 92 0.79 10.05 19.46
C GLU A 92 2.30 9.98 19.75
N ARG A 93 2.90 8.80 19.60
CA ARG A 93 4.36 8.62 19.73
C ARG A 93 5.17 9.43 18.72
N ALA A 94 4.66 9.63 17.50
CA ALA A 94 5.32 10.46 16.50
C ALA A 94 5.28 11.94 16.87
N ILE A 95 4.15 12.43 17.43
CA ILE A 95 3.99 13.82 17.90
C ILE A 95 4.96 14.10 19.06
N GLU A 96 4.99 13.23 20.08
CA GLU A 96 5.91 13.37 21.22
C GLU A 96 7.38 13.38 20.78
N ARG A 97 7.74 12.49 19.84
CA ARG A 97 9.10 12.41 19.29
C ARG A 97 9.50 13.68 18.51
N ALA A 98 8.54 14.31 17.82
CA ALA A 98 8.77 15.53 17.05
C ALA A 98 8.96 16.75 17.95
N GLN A 99 8.17 16.88 19.03
CA GLN A 99 8.32 17.95 20.03
C GLN A 99 9.73 17.98 20.65
N GLY A 100 10.33 16.81 20.90
CA GLY A 100 11.65 16.70 21.53
C GLY A 100 12.86 16.86 20.58
N LYS A 101 12.66 16.90 19.25
CA LYS A 101 13.76 16.89 18.27
C LYS A 101 13.79 18.14 17.39
N ASN A 102 14.44 19.19 17.89
CA ASN A 102 14.83 20.37 17.11
C ASN A 102 16.08 20.11 16.23
N LYS A 103 16.03 19.14 15.31
CA LYS A 103 17.07 19.02 14.28
C LYS A 103 16.60 19.81 13.05
N LYS A 104 17.22 20.96 12.80
CA LYS A 104 17.03 21.77 11.59
C LYS A 104 17.67 21.02 10.41
N GLY A 105 16.93 20.12 9.78
CA GLY A 105 17.27 19.62 8.44
C GLY A 105 16.93 20.69 7.40
N GLU A 106 17.89 21.07 6.57
CA GLU A 106 17.63 21.96 5.43
C GLU A 106 16.86 21.20 4.34
N VAL A 107 15.90 21.88 3.72
CA VAL A 107 15.13 21.34 2.59
C VAL A 107 15.91 21.67 1.32
N VAL A 108 16.44 20.65 0.65
CA VAL A 108 17.19 20.76 -0.60
C VAL A 108 16.38 20.12 -1.73
N THR A 109 16.26 20.81 -2.85
CA THR A 109 15.65 20.27 -4.07
C THR A 109 16.77 19.90 -5.03
N TYR A 110 16.78 18.65 -5.49
CA TYR A 110 17.71 18.16 -6.49
C TYR A 110 16.99 18.02 -7.82
N GLU A 111 17.59 18.61 -8.86
CA GLU A 111 17.14 18.48 -10.23
C GLU A 111 18.09 17.51 -10.94
N ALA A 112 17.54 16.51 -11.63
CA ALA A 112 18.32 15.52 -12.37
C ALA A 112 17.68 15.22 -13.73
N LEU A 113 18.52 14.95 -14.72
CA LEU A 113 18.10 14.45 -16.03
C LEU A 113 18.47 12.97 -16.10
N SER A 114 17.50 12.12 -16.46
CA SER A 114 17.75 10.71 -16.73
C SER A 114 18.14 10.48 -18.18
N PRO A 115 18.70 9.29 -18.52
CA PRO A 115 18.71 8.82 -19.90
C PRO A 115 17.30 8.95 -20.51
N ASP A 116 17.22 9.21 -21.81
CA ASP A 116 16.00 9.57 -22.55
C ASP A 116 15.39 10.96 -22.25
N SER A 117 16.17 11.88 -21.68
CA SER A 117 15.78 13.29 -21.47
C SER A 117 14.53 13.48 -20.60
N VAL A 118 14.34 12.61 -19.59
CA VAL A 118 13.27 12.78 -18.60
C VAL A 118 13.79 13.62 -17.43
N ALA A 119 13.06 14.68 -17.09
CA ALA A 119 13.37 15.53 -15.94
C ALA A 119 12.82 14.90 -14.65
N ILE A 120 13.67 14.81 -13.64
CA ILE A 120 13.34 14.27 -12.31
C ILE A 120 13.59 15.38 -11.28
N ILE A 121 12.57 15.65 -10.46
CA ILE A 121 12.67 16.54 -9.30
C ILE A 121 12.62 15.66 -8.04
N ILE A 122 13.67 15.74 -7.23
CA ILE A 122 13.77 15.04 -5.95
C ILE A 122 13.76 16.09 -4.85
N MET A 123 12.70 16.12 -4.06
CA MET A 123 12.60 16.97 -2.88
C MET A 123 13.10 16.20 -1.66
N SER A 124 14.03 16.77 -0.91
CA SER A 124 14.35 16.24 0.43
C SER A 124 13.35 16.81 1.43
N ASP A 125 12.31 16.04 1.76
CA ASP A 125 11.31 16.38 2.78
C ASP A 125 11.89 16.35 4.22
#